data_AF-A0A7W0VJU7-F1
#
_entry.id   AF-A0A7W0VJU7-F1
#
_cell.length_a   1.000
_cell.length_b   1.000
_cell.length_c   1.000
_cell.angle_alpha   90.00
_cell.angle_beta   90.00
_cell.angle_gamma   90.00
#
_symmetry.space_group_name_H-M   'P 1'
#
loop_
_entity.id
_entity.type
_entity.pdbx_description
1 polymer ?
#
loop_
_entity_poly.entity_id
_entity_poly.type
_entity_poly.pdbx_seq_one_letter_code
_entity_poly.pdbx_strand_id
1 'polypeptide(L)'
;MVHLPRALAVLAVVVSLGACKEDGKTSAGKPVPTGPPPVGAAAATAAGRDPCALITADEVGAAIGTPVIKTTPYGGIECRWTVKPLPSHPKEIDPWVAVSFHNDMAMREVEAAPGTNGVVPIAGLGDRAYRGNSFRHLWVKHGSDVFVAKSRLIGFTEKSEATLVVTDDIEVRLARLVLTKL
;
A
#
# COMPACT_ATOMS: atom_id res chain seq x y z
N MET A 1 -32.93 -28.77 8.57
CA MET A 1 -34.00 -28.04 7.87
C MET A 1 -34.70 -27.14 8.86
N VAL A 2 -34.39 -25.84 8.86
CA VAL A 2 -35.15 -24.81 9.58
C VAL A 2 -35.18 -23.58 8.66
N HIS A 3 -36.37 -23.29 8.13
CA HIS A 3 -36.71 -22.08 7.38
C HIS A 3 -37.14 -20.99 8.36
N LEU A 4 -36.71 -19.74 8.16
CA LEU A 4 -37.44 -18.51 8.56
C LEU A 4 -36.79 -17.27 7.86
N PRO A 5 -37.47 -16.11 7.76
CA PRO A 5 -38.02 -15.63 6.50
C PRO A 5 -37.37 -14.34 5.98
N ARG A 6 -37.60 -14.10 4.68
CA ARG A 6 -37.33 -12.85 3.97
C ARG A 6 -38.11 -11.68 4.60
N ALA A 7 -37.40 -10.63 4.97
CA ALA A 7 -37.99 -9.30 5.16
C ALA A 7 -37.44 -8.36 4.08
N LEU A 8 -38.32 -8.01 3.14
CA LEU A 8 -38.17 -6.87 2.24
C LEU A 8 -38.23 -5.58 3.08
N ALA A 9 -37.27 -4.69 2.88
CA ALA A 9 -37.43 -3.28 3.18
C ALA A 9 -36.91 -2.47 2.00
N VAL A 10 -37.86 -2.03 1.17
CA VAL A 10 -37.71 -0.99 0.17
C VAL A 10 -37.63 0.34 0.93
N LEU A 11 -36.61 1.16 0.68
CA LEU A 11 -36.68 2.58 1.02
C LEU A 11 -35.91 3.43 0.01
N ALA A 12 -36.56 4.54 -0.30
CA ALA A 12 -36.46 5.28 -1.54
C ALA A 12 -35.45 6.44 -1.46
N VAL A 13 -34.82 6.66 -2.62
CA VAL A 13 -34.48 7.92 -3.31
C VAL A 13 -34.43 9.21 -2.47
N VAL A 14 -33.26 9.87 -2.49
CA VAL A 14 -33.17 11.33 -2.68
C VAL A 14 -32.02 11.62 -3.66
N VAL A 15 -32.37 12.11 -4.85
CA VAL A 15 -31.46 12.71 -5.83
C VAL A 15 -31.33 14.19 -5.50
N SER A 16 -30.11 14.69 -5.36
CA SER A 16 -29.85 16.14 -5.26
C SER A 16 -28.90 16.55 -6.39
N LEU A 17 -29.49 17.06 -7.47
CA LEU A 17 -28.80 17.76 -8.56
C LEU A 17 -28.46 19.18 -8.09
N GLY A 18 -27.24 19.38 -7.60
CA GLY A 18 -26.68 20.71 -7.36
C GLY A 18 -25.98 21.20 -8.63
N ALA A 19 -26.68 22.00 -9.42
CA ALA A 19 -26.11 22.74 -10.55
C ALA A 19 -25.40 24.00 -10.03
N CYS A 20 -24.07 24.02 -10.06
CA CYS A 20 -23.29 25.24 -9.84
C CYS A 20 -23.06 25.94 -11.18
N LYS A 21 -23.60 27.14 -11.25
CA LYS A 21 -23.51 28.15 -12.31
C LYS A 21 -22.09 28.70 -12.40
N GLU A 22 -21.46 28.59 -13.56
CA GLU A 22 -20.22 29.28 -13.90
C GLU A 22 -20.55 30.54 -14.71
N ASP A 23 -20.11 31.71 -14.27
CA ASP A 23 -19.95 32.92 -15.09
C ASP A 23 -19.07 33.93 -14.33
N GLY A 24 -17.89 34.32 -14.86
CA GLY A 24 -17.11 35.40 -14.22
C GLY A 24 -15.65 35.67 -14.60
N LYS A 25 -15.38 35.92 -15.89
CA LYS A 25 -14.30 36.72 -16.53
C LYS A 25 -13.13 37.36 -15.69
N THR A 26 -11.90 37.04 -16.13
CA THR A 26 -10.67 37.85 -16.34
C THR A 26 -10.06 38.76 -15.26
N SER A 27 -8.77 38.52 -14.95
CA SER A 27 -7.72 39.55 -15.03
C SER A 27 -6.32 38.99 -15.21
N ALA A 28 -5.56 39.66 -16.08
CA ALA A 28 -4.18 39.39 -16.44
C ALA A 28 -3.20 39.66 -15.29
N GLY A 29 -2.07 38.92 -15.23
CA GLY A 29 -0.98 39.32 -14.35
C GLY A 29 0.19 38.34 -14.20
N LYS A 30 1.25 38.62 -14.98
CA LYS A 30 2.69 38.32 -14.82
C LYS A 30 3.28 37.04 -15.44
N PRO A 31 4.44 37.15 -16.12
CA PRO A 31 5.14 36.03 -16.73
C PRO A 31 5.80 35.18 -15.64
N VAL A 32 5.51 33.88 -15.65
CA VAL A 32 6.22 32.89 -14.84
C VAL A 32 7.51 32.51 -15.59
N PRO A 33 8.68 32.54 -14.94
CA PRO A 33 9.93 32.14 -15.56
C PRO A 33 9.88 30.67 -15.98
N THR A 34 10.22 30.40 -17.24
CA THR A 34 10.51 29.09 -17.82
C THR A 34 11.85 28.58 -17.25
N GLY A 35 11.86 28.24 -15.96
CA GLY A 35 12.88 27.41 -15.37
C GLY A 35 12.49 25.93 -15.52
N PRO A 36 13.46 25.00 -15.70
CA PRO A 36 13.17 23.58 -15.57
C PRO A 36 12.54 23.31 -14.18
N PRO A 37 11.57 22.39 -14.07
CA PRO A 37 10.94 22.10 -12.78
C PRO A 37 12.02 21.72 -11.76
N PRO A 38 11.95 22.22 -10.51
CA PRO A 38 12.89 21.84 -9.48
C PRO A 38 12.86 20.32 -9.31
N VAL A 39 14.01 19.69 -9.60
CA VAL A 39 14.27 18.30 -9.30
C VAL A 39 14.32 18.20 -7.77
N GLY A 40 13.24 17.77 -7.13
CA GLY A 40 13.21 17.56 -5.69
C GLY A 40 12.04 18.20 -4.93
N ALA A 41 10.86 18.31 -5.53
CA ALA A 41 9.64 18.36 -4.72
C ALA A 41 9.45 16.97 -4.08
N ALA A 42 10.10 16.74 -2.95
CA ALA A 42 9.81 15.61 -2.08
C ALA A 42 8.31 15.67 -1.76
N ALA A 43 7.53 14.74 -2.30
CA ALA A 43 6.14 14.58 -1.91
C ALA A 43 6.12 14.47 -0.39
N ALA A 44 5.41 15.37 0.28
CA ALA A 44 5.29 15.37 1.73
C ALA A 44 4.77 13.99 2.15
N THR A 45 5.65 13.15 2.69
CA THR A 45 5.30 11.88 3.30
C THR A 45 4.29 12.21 4.38
N ALA A 46 3.13 11.55 4.36
CA ALA A 46 2.01 11.92 5.22
C ALA A 46 2.30 11.75 6.74
N ALA A 47 3.46 11.16 7.08
CA ALA A 47 4.01 11.06 8.44
C ALA A 47 5.38 11.76 8.61
N GLY A 48 5.88 12.49 7.60
CA GLY A 48 7.21 13.13 7.61
C GLY A 48 8.40 12.16 7.62
N ARG A 49 8.16 10.84 7.70
CA ARG A 49 9.20 9.81 7.68
C ARG A 49 9.47 9.33 6.26
N ASP A 50 10.74 9.16 5.91
CA ASP A 50 11.17 8.51 4.68
C ASP A 50 11.33 6.99 4.91
N PRO A 51 10.47 6.13 4.33
CA PRO A 51 10.61 4.67 4.47
C PRO A 51 11.95 4.16 3.92
N CYS A 52 12.54 4.86 2.95
CA CYS A 52 13.81 4.49 2.36
C CYS A 52 15.02 4.80 3.24
N ALA A 53 14.87 5.62 4.28
CA ALA A 53 15.89 5.90 5.28
C ALA A 53 15.75 5.02 6.54
N LEU A 54 14.56 4.44 6.76
CA LEU A 54 14.25 3.67 7.96
C LEU A 54 14.85 2.26 7.96
N ILE A 55 14.81 1.59 6.80
CA ILE A 55 15.27 0.20 6.64
C ILE A 55 16.21 0.08 5.44
N THR A 56 17.27 -0.67 5.62
CA THR A 56 18.29 -0.92 4.60
C THR A 56 17.90 -2.11 3.70
N ALA A 57 18.53 -2.21 2.53
CA ALA A 57 18.32 -3.35 1.65
C ALA A 57 18.74 -4.68 2.32
N ASP A 58 19.82 -4.67 3.11
CA ASP A 58 20.30 -5.88 3.79
C ASP A 58 19.34 -6.35 4.87
N GLU A 59 18.76 -5.43 5.66
CA GLU A 59 17.73 -5.77 6.66
C GLU A 59 16.46 -6.31 6.00
N VAL A 60 16.03 -5.71 4.89
CA VAL A 60 14.90 -6.22 4.10
C VAL A 60 15.21 -7.62 3.57
N GLY A 61 16.41 -7.81 3.00
CA GLY A 61 16.82 -9.11 2.47
C GLY A 61 16.90 -10.20 3.55
N ALA A 62 17.41 -9.86 4.74
CA ALA A 62 17.44 -10.74 5.89
C ALA A 62 16.03 -11.08 6.40
N ALA A 63 15.13 -10.10 6.46
CA ALA A 63 13.75 -10.32 6.92
C ALA A 63 12.97 -11.25 5.98
N ILE A 64 13.15 -11.12 4.67
CA ILE A 64 12.42 -11.96 3.70
C ILE A 64 13.15 -13.27 3.38
N GLY A 65 14.45 -13.37 3.71
CA GLY A 65 15.29 -14.55 3.49
C GLY A 65 15.96 -14.61 2.11
N THR A 66 15.93 -13.51 1.35
CA THR A 66 16.47 -13.43 -0.02
C THR A 66 17.11 -12.06 -0.26
N PRO A 67 18.30 -11.98 -0.90
CA PRO A 67 18.91 -10.70 -1.23
C PRO A 67 18.01 -9.82 -2.11
N VAL A 68 17.98 -8.53 -1.80
CA VAL A 68 17.23 -7.53 -2.56
C VAL A 68 18.12 -6.41 -3.05
N ILE A 69 17.64 -5.66 -4.04
CA ILE A 69 18.28 -4.45 -4.54
C ILE A 69 17.28 -3.32 -4.34
N LYS A 70 17.70 -2.24 -3.66
CA LYS A 70 16.88 -1.03 -3.52
C LYS A 70 16.69 -0.42 -4.91
N THR A 71 15.45 -0.31 -5.37
CA THR A 71 15.17 0.04 -6.77
C THR A 71 14.81 1.48 -7.02
N THR A 72 14.52 2.28 -5.99
CA THR A 72 14.26 3.76 -5.95
C THR A 72 12.93 4.02 -5.20
N PRO A 73 12.80 5.12 -4.43
CA PRO A 73 11.51 5.52 -3.89
C PRO A 73 10.47 5.68 -5.01
N TYR A 74 9.33 4.99 -4.89
CA TYR A 74 8.22 5.09 -5.81
C TYR A 74 7.28 6.20 -5.35
N GLY A 75 7.18 7.29 -6.12
CA GLY A 75 6.28 8.41 -5.81
C GLY A 75 6.59 9.15 -4.49
N GLY A 76 7.81 9.06 -3.96
CA GLY A 76 8.27 9.79 -2.77
C GLY A 76 7.70 9.31 -1.42
N ILE A 77 6.73 8.40 -1.42
CA ILE A 77 6.07 7.90 -0.19
C ILE A 77 6.25 6.39 0.03
N GLU A 78 6.81 5.69 -0.95
CA GLU A 78 7.04 4.25 -0.95
C GLU A 78 8.52 3.98 -1.19
N CYS A 79 9.11 3.11 -0.37
CA CYS A 79 10.38 2.50 -0.67
C CYS A 79 10.15 1.10 -1.22
N ARG A 80 10.76 0.80 -2.38
CA ARG A 80 10.65 -0.48 -3.06
C ARG A 80 12.02 -1.14 -3.19
N TRP A 81 12.03 -2.46 -3.02
CA TRP A 81 13.18 -3.31 -3.28
C TRP A 81 12.79 -4.42 -4.24
N THR A 82 13.61 -4.61 -5.26
CA THR A 82 13.49 -5.74 -6.17
C THR A 82 14.20 -6.93 -5.57
N VAL A 83 13.50 -8.05 -5.45
CA VAL A 83 14.07 -9.31 -5.03
C VAL A 83 14.92 -9.84 -6.17
N LYS A 84 16.18 -10.22 -5.92
CA LYS A 84 17.02 -10.75 -6.99
C LYS A 84 16.33 -11.98 -7.62
N PRO A 85 16.25 -12.06 -8.96
CA PRO A 85 15.58 -13.18 -9.61
C PRO A 85 16.23 -14.49 -9.18
N LEU A 86 15.41 -15.43 -8.71
CA LEU A 86 15.88 -16.79 -8.50
C LEU A 86 16.15 -17.42 -9.88
N PRO A 87 17.17 -18.30 -10.02
CA PRO A 87 17.60 -18.85 -11.31
C PRO A 87 16.49 -19.49 -12.16
N SER A 88 15.37 -19.86 -11.54
CA SER A 88 14.21 -20.54 -12.12
C SER A 88 13.07 -19.62 -12.59
N HIS A 89 13.21 -18.29 -12.53
CA HIS A 89 12.10 -17.36 -12.84
C HIS A 89 12.17 -16.78 -14.26
N PRO A 90 11.07 -16.82 -15.03
CA PRO A 90 10.95 -16.08 -16.28
C PRO A 90 11.18 -14.57 -16.05
N LYS A 91 11.92 -13.92 -16.96
CA LYS A 91 12.29 -12.48 -16.91
C LYS A 91 11.11 -11.49 -16.90
N GLU A 92 9.87 -11.95 -16.94
CA GLU A 92 8.74 -11.12 -17.36
C GLU A 92 8.10 -10.32 -16.20
N ILE A 93 8.34 -10.70 -14.94
CA ILE A 93 7.85 -9.95 -13.78
C ILE A 93 8.91 -9.89 -12.69
N ASP A 94 9.45 -8.71 -12.44
CA ASP A 94 10.39 -8.47 -11.34
C ASP A 94 9.68 -8.63 -9.98
N PRO A 95 10.06 -9.62 -9.16
CA PRO A 95 9.51 -9.74 -7.81
C PRO A 95 9.98 -8.57 -6.94
N TRP A 96 9.09 -8.03 -6.11
CA TRP A 96 9.42 -6.88 -5.27
C TRP A 96 8.70 -6.91 -3.92
N VAL A 97 9.27 -6.17 -2.98
CA VAL A 97 8.65 -5.81 -1.70
C VAL A 97 8.71 -4.30 -1.51
N ALA A 98 7.75 -3.73 -0.78
CA ALA A 98 7.70 -2.31 -0.55
C ALA A 98 7.14 -1.94 0.82
N VAL A 99 7.57 -0.78 1.34
CA VAL A 99 7.03 -0.12 2.53
C VAL A 99 6.64 1.29 2.18
N SER A 100 5.46 1.74 2.60
CA SER A 100 5.00 3.13 2.41
C SER A 100 4.37 3.68 3.68
N PHE A 101 4.58 4.95 3.98
CA PHE A 101 3.93 5.65 5.10
C PHE A 101 2.70 6.42 4.61
N HIS A 102 1.66 6.40 5.43
CA HIS A 102 0.36 7.00 5.17
C HIS A 102 -0.10 7.78 6.39
N ASN A 103 -1.19 8.52 6.24
CA ASN A 103 -1.88 9.16 7.36
C ASN A 103 -2.97 8.24 7.94
N ASP A 104 -3.50 8.65 9.08
CA ASP A 104 -4.62 7.97 9.76
C ASP A 104 -5.89 7.86 8.92
N MET A 105 -6.11 8.77 7.96
CA MET A 105 -7.26 8.72 7.06
C MET A 105 -7.23 7.47 6.18
N ALA A 106 -6.07 7.11 5.62
CA ALA A 106 -5.92 5.90 4.82
C ALA A 106 -6.24 4.62 5.61
N MET A 107 -5.87 4.57 6.89
CA MET A 107 -6.20 3.43 7.77
C MET A 107 -7.72 3.33 8.00
N ARG A 108 -8.41 4.47 8.19
CA ARG A 108 -9.86 4.51 8.37
C ARG A 108 -10.62 4.06 7.13
N GLU A 109 -10.15 4.43 5.94
CA GLU A 109 -10.74 3.97 4.67
C GLU A 109 -10.65 2.45 4.53
N VAL A 110 -9.51 1.87 4.92
CA VAL A 110 -9.27 0.43 4.91
C VAL A 110 -10.18 -0.28 5.92
N GLU A 111 -10.33 0.27 7.14
CA GLU A 111 -11.23 -0.26 8.18
C GLU A 111 -12.70 -0.17 7.78
N ALA A 112 -13.10 0.88 7.04
CA ALA A 112 -14.47 1.14 6.67
C ALA A 112 -14.94 0.36 5.43
N ALA A 113 -14.04 -0.28 4.68
CA ALA A 113 -14.37 -0.99 3.44
C ALA A 113 -15.25 -2.23 3.72
N PRO A 114 -16.54 -2.25 3.32
CA PRO A 114 -17.46 -3.34 3.63
C PRO A 114 -17.33 -4.52 2.64
N GLY A 115 -17.58 -5.75 3.12
CA GLY A 115 -17.89 -6.90 2.27
C GLY A 115 -16.72 -7.51 1.49
N THR A 116 -17.03 -8.31 0.46
CA THR A 116 -16.25 -9.37 -0.26
C THR A 116 -14.75 -9.17 -0.55
N ASN A 117 -14.21 -7.96 -0.40
CA ASN A 117 -12.76 -7.65 -0.45
C ASN A 117 -12.14 -7.45 0.95
N GLY A 118 -12.83 -7.96 1.98
CA GLY A 118 -12.67 -7.59 3.38
C GLY A 118 -11.25 -7.55 3.93
N VAL A 119 -11.06 -6.73 4.95
CA VAL A 119 -9.80 -6.69 5.69
C VAL A 119 -9.79 -7.76 6.76
N VAL A 120 -8.70 -8.51 6.85
CA VAL A 120 -8.48 -9.50 7.91
C VAL A 120 -7.65 -8.83 9.01
N PRO A 121 -8.15 -8.68 10.24
CA PRO A 121 -7.35 -8.16 11.34
C PRO A 121 -6.20 -9.11 11.64
N ILE A 122 -4.99 -8.57 11.84
CA ILE A 122 -3.80 -9.32 12.21
C ILE A 122 -3.42 -8.93 13.64
N ALA A 123 -3.50 -9.89 14.56
CA ALA A 123 -3.13 -9.67 15.95
C ALA A 123 -1.61 -9.58 16.14
N GLY A 124 -1.18 -8.81 17.15
CA GLY A 124 0.22 -8.76 17.58
C GLY A 124 1.16 -7.94 16.68
N LEU A 125 0.62 -7.06 15.83
CA LEU A 125 1.39 -6.13 15.00
C LEU A 125 0.92 -4.69 15.21
N GLY A 126 1.83 -3.85 15.71
CA GLY A 126 1.50 -2.47 16.06
C GLY A 126 0.35 -2.38 17.07
N ASP A 127 -0.35 -1.25 17.03
CA ASP A 127 -1.55 -1.04 17.83
C ASP A 127 -2.74 -1.72 17.18
N ARG A 128 -2.80 -1.68 15.83
CA ARG A 128 -3.79 -2.36 14.99
C ARG A 128 -3.17 -2.68 13.63
N ALA A 129 -3.51 -3.85 13.07
CA ALA A 129 -3.08 -4.23 11.74
C ALA A 129 -4.18 -4.97 10.96
N TYR A 130 -4.19 -4.77 9.65
CA TYR A 130 -5.18 -5.30 8.73
C TYR A 130 -4.53 -5.77 7.43
N ARG A 131 -4.89 -6.95 6.94
CA ARG A 131 -4.53 -7.44 5.62
C ARG A 131 -5.70 -7.27 4.66
N GLY A 132 -5.50 -6.56 3.55
CA GLY A 132 -6.53 -6.43 2.51
C GLY A 132 -6.64 -7.69 1.64
N ASN A 133 -7.86 -8.14 1.32
CA ASN A 133 -8.07 -9.41 0.58
C ASN A 133 -7.54 -9.37 -0.86
N SER A 134 -7.75 -8.26 -1.59
CA SER A 134 -7.53 -8.21 -3.05
C SER A 134 -6.08 -7.90 -3.45
N PHE A 135 -5.36 -7.13 -2.63
CA PHE A 135 -3.98 -6.72 -2.91
C PHE A 135 -2.96 -7.30 -1.91
N ARG A 136 -3.43 -8.05 -0.89
CA ARG A 136 -2.62 -8.61 0.22
C ARG A 136 -1.70 -7.62 0.93
N HIS A 137 -1.96 -6.33 0.80
CA HIS A 137 -1.24 -5.29 1.52
C HIS A 137 -1.53 -5.43 3.02
N LEU A 138 -0.48 -5.37 3.84
CA LEU A 138 -0.58 -5.33 5.28
C LEU A 138 -0.46 -3.89 5.76
N TRP A 139 -1.58 -3.36 6.25
CA TRP A 139 -1.68 -2.06 6.88
C TRP A 139 -1.43 -2.19 8.37
N VAL A 140 -0.59 -1.32 8.92
CA VAL A 140 -0.24 -1.32 10.34
C VAL A 140 -0.29 0.11 10.86
N LYS A 141 -0.96 0.29 12.00
CA LYS A 141 -0.91 1.52 12.79
C LYS A 141 -0.07 1.27 14.04
N HIS A 142 0.84 2.18 14.34
CA HIS A 142 1.62 2.19 15.57
C HIS A 142 1.86 3.65 16.01
N GLY A 143 1.29 4.03 17.15
CA GLY A 143 1.26 5.42 17.60
C GLY A 143 0.62 6.35 16.56
N SER A 144 1.37 7.37 16.16
CA SER A 144 0.98 8.33 15.12
C SER A 144 1.22 7.83 13.69
N ASP A 145 1.93 6.71 13.52
CA ASP A 145 2.33 6.23 12.20
C ASP A 145 1.37 5.20 11.65
N VAL A 146 1.06 5.35 10.36
CA VAL A 146 0.42 4.32 9.56
C VAL A 146 1.39 3.96 8.45
N PHE A 147 1.66 2.67 8.28
CA PHE A 147 2.46 2.18 7.17
C PHE A 147 1.85 0.95 6.55
N VAL A 148 2.27 0.69 5.31
CA VAL A 148 1.82 -0.45 4.51
C VAL A 148 3.02 -1.24 4.04
N ALA A 149 3.07 -2.51 4.41
CA ALA A 149 3.96 -3.50 3.84
C ALA A 149 3.27 -4.19 2.66
N LYS A 150 3.95 -4.27 1.52
CA LYS A 150 3.44 -4.83 0.27
C LYS A 150 4.45 -5.82 -0.29
N SER A 151 3.97 -6.86 -0.96
CA SER A 151 4.81 -7.72 -1.77
C SER A 151 4.15 -8.06 -3.09
N ARG A 152 4.98 -8.28 -4.11
CA ARG A 152 4.62 -8.98 -5.33
C ARG A 152 5.66 -10.05 -5.55
N LEU A 153 5.37 -11.23 -5.03
CA LEU A 153 6.23 -12.40 -5.16
C LEU A 153 5.49 -13.42 -5.98
N ILE A 154 5.91 -13.58 -7.24
CA ILE A 154 5.39 -14.62 -8.10
C ILE A 154 6.25 -15.84 -7.88
N GLY A 155 5.69 -16.84 -7.21
CA GLY A 155 6.26 -18.17 -7.25
C GLY A 155 5.90 -18.85 -8.57
N PHE A 156 6.83 -19.63 -9.09
CA PHE A 156 6.52 -20.65 -10.09
C PHE A 156 6.81 -21.98 -9.40
N THR A 157 5.82 -22.86 -9.32
CA THR A 157 6.10 -24.23 -8.89
C THR A 157 6.74 -24.97 -10.07
N GLU A 158 7.54 -25.99 -9.78
CA GLU A 158 8.31 -26.80 -10.74
C GLU A 158 7.46 -27.43 -11.87
N LYS A 159 6.12 -27.35 -11.76
CA LYS A 159 5.14 -27.82 -12.75
C LYS A 159 4.57 -26.73 -13.69
N SER A 160 5.26 -25.61 -13.88
CA SER A 160 4.89 -24.56 -14.87
C SER A 160 3.53 -23.89 -14.68
N GLU A 161 2.95 -23.98 -13.47
CA GLU A 161 1.90 -23.06 -13.05
C GLU A 161 2.53 -22.00 -12.14
N ALA A 162 2.27 -20.72 -12.46
CA ALA A 162 2.69 -19.58 -11.65
C ALA A 162 1.91 -19.59 -10.33
N THR A 163 2.27 -20.49 -9.41
CA THR A 163 1.72 -20.49 -8.06
C THR A 163 2.43 -19.39 -7.28
N LEU A 164 1.78 -18.25 -7.13
CA LEU A 164 2.17 -17.16 -6.23
C LEU A 164 2.54 -17.73 -4.85
N VAL A 165 3.82 -18.06 -4.61
CA VAL A 165 4.33 -18.46 -3.29
C VAL A 165 4.44 -17.19 -2.44
N VAL A 166 3.29 -16.60 -2.14
CA VAL A 166 3.16 -15.70 -1.01
C VAL A 166 3.17 -16.61 0.18
N THR A 167 4.32 -16.76 0.82
CA THR A 167 4.26 -17.11 2.23
C THR A 167 3.55 -15.93 2.89
N ASP A 168 2.40 -16.19 3.51
CA ASP A 168 1.56 -15.19 4.18
C ASP A 168 2.30 -14.39 5.26
N ASP A 169 3.59 -14.61 5.45
CA ASP A 169 4.44 -14.00 6.45
C ASP A 169 5.40 -12.94 5.92
N ILE A 170 5.53 -12.71 4.61
CA ILE A 170 6.55 -11.74 4.11
C ILE A 170 6.18 -10.31 4.51
N GLU A 171 4.93 -9.89 4.32
CA GLU A 171 4.52 -8.56 4.79
C GLU A 171 4.58 -8.46 6.32
N VAL A 172 4.29 -9.56 7.04
CA VAL A 172 4.38 -9.61 8.52
C VAL A 172 5.83 -9.45 8.98
N ARG A 173 6.78 -10.14 8.36
CA ARG A 173 8.22 -10.03 8.65
C ARG A 173 8.73 -8.63 8.34
N LEU A 174 8.32 -8.07 7.20
CA LEU A 174 8.66 -6.70 6.83
C LEU A 174 8.05 -5.67 7.81
N ALA A 175 6.80 -5.87 8.23
CA ALA A 175 6.14 -5.00 9.20
C ALA A 175 6.82 -5.07 10.58
N ARG A 176 7.21 -6.26 11.04
CA ARG A 176 7.98 -6.41 12.29
C ARG A 176 9.31 -5.67 12.21
N LEU A 177 10.02 -5.79 11.10
CA LEU A 177 11.26 -5.03 10.88
C LEU A 177 11.01 -3.53 11.01
N VAL A 178 9.99 -3.00 10.33
CA VAL A 178 9.62 -1.56 10.42
C VAL A 178 9.31 -1.17 11.86
N LEU A 179 8.50 -1.97 12.58
CA LEU A 179 8.13 -1.71 13.97
C LEU A 179 9.35 -1.65 14.91
N THR A 180 10.44 -2.36 14.63
CA THR A 180 11.67 -2.25 15.45
C THR A 180 12.41 -0.92 15.29
N LYS A 181 12.01 -0.09 14.32
CA LYS A 181 12.64 1.19 13.98
C LYS A 181 11.74 2.39 14.28
N LEU A 182 10.47 2.16 14.64
CA LEU A 182 9.50 3.20 14.98
C LEU A 182 9.52 3.48 16.48
#